data_AF-A8QQ71-F1
#
_entry.id   AF-A8QQ71-F1
#
_cell.length_a   1.000
_cell.length_b   1.000
_cell.length_c   1.000
_cell.angle_alpha   90.00
_cell.angle_beta   90.00
_cell.angle_gamma   90.00
#
_symmetry.space_group_name_H-M   'P 1'
#
loop_
_entity.id
_entity.type
_entity.pdbx_description
1 polymer ?
#
loop_
_entity_poly.entity_id
_entity_poly.type
_entity_poly.pdbx_seq_one_letter_code
_entity_poly.pdbx_strand_id
1 'polypeptide(L)' 'MVSARDVDTTTAANKQQQATCLAPNPGKATILALGHAFPQQLVMQDYVVEGFMRNTNCNDPELKEKLTRL' A
#
# COMPACT_ATOMS: atom_id res chain seq x y z
N MET A 1 -58.73 15.61 -37.95
CA MET A 1 -58.44 17.03 -37.71
C MET A 1 -58.83 17.32 -36.26
N VAL A 2 -57.94 18.00 -35.53
CA VAL A 2 -57.96 18.32 -34.09
C VAL A 2 -57.51 17.21 -33.13
N SER A 3 -56.27 17.40 -32.66
CA SER A 3 -55.75 16.94 -31.37
C SER A 3 -56.19 17.91 -30.27
N ALA A 4 -56.43 17.40 -29.07
CA ALA A 4 -56.23 18.13 -27.83
C ALA A 4 -55.44 17.19 -26.91
N ARG A 5 -54.23 17.62 -26.55
CA ARG A 5 -53.29 16.87 -25.73
C ARG A 5 -53.52 17.30 -24.28
N ASP A 6 -53.61 16.33 -23.38
CA ASP A 6 -53.58 16.53 -21.95
C ASP A 6 -52.29 17.27 -21.55
N VAL A 7 -52.48 18.38 -20.82
CA VAL A 7 -51.40 19.09 -20.13
C VAL A 7 -51.29 18.42 -18.76
N ASP A 8 -50.34 17.50 -18.65
CA ASP A 8 -49.89 17.02 -17.35
C ASP A 8 -48.60 17.72 -16.94
N THR A 9 -48.69 18.25 -15.74
CA THR A 9 -47.74 19.09 -15.07
C THR A 9 -46.69 18.20 -14.41
N THR A 10 -45.46 18.70 -14.33
CA THR A 10 -44.43 18.25 -13.38
C THR A 10 -43.86 16.84 -13.61
N THR A 11 -42.62 16.76 -14.06
CA THR A 11 -41.67 15.80 -13.45
C THR A 11 -40.29 16.44 -13.47
N ALA A 12 -39.79 16.70 -12.27
CA ALA A 12 -38.47 17.24 -11.99
C ALA A 12 -37.38 16.49 -12.76
N ALA A 13 -36.43 17.24 -13.32
CA ALA A 13 -35.21 16.72 -13.90
C ALA A 13 -34.38 16.00 -12.81
N ASN A 14 -34.64 14.71 -12.62
CA ASN A 14 -33.77 13.84 -11.85
C ASN A 14 -32.56 13.53 -12.74
N LYS A 15 -31.53 14.38 -12.67
CA LYS A 15 -30.17 13.97 -13.06
C LYS A 15 -29.78 12.85 -12.11
N GLN A 16 -30.12 11.61 -12.49
CA GLN A 16 -29.51 10.42 -11.95
C GLN A 16 -28.01 10.56 -12.24
N GLN A 17 -27.27 11.07 -11.27
CA GLN A 17 -25.84 10.87 -11.17
C GLN A 17 -25.70 9.36 -11.00
N GLN A 18 -25.55 8.68 -12.13
CA GLN A 18 -25.30 7.27 -12.21
C GLN A 18 -23.91 7.07 -11.60
N ALA A 19 -23.90 6.84 -10.29
CA ALA A 19 -22.73 6.27 -9.63
C ALA A 19 -22.46 4.98 -10.41
N THR A 20 -21.39 4.97 -11.19
CA THR A 20 -20.92 3.74 -11.82
C THR A 20 -20.43 2.87 -10.67
N CYS A 21 -21.35 2.10 -10.09
CA CYS A 21 -21.03 1.03 -9.19
C CYS A 21 -20.24 0.02 -10.03
N LEU A 22 -18.91 0.15 -9.99
CA LEU A 22 -17.99 -0.75 -10.65
C LEU A 22 -18.31 -2.15 -10.15
N ALA A 23 -18.87 -2.97 -11.03
CA ALA A 23 -19.20 -4.35 -10.69
C ALA A 23 -17.91 -5.06 -10.27
N PRO A 24 -17.88 -5.77 -9.12
CA PRO A 24 -16.69 -6.47 -8.68
C PRO A 24 -16.35 -7.60 -9.66
N ASN A 25 -15.06 -7.73 -9.96
CA ASN A 25 -14.57 -8.78 -10.84
C ASN A 25 -14.90 -10.15 -10.24
N PRO A 26 -15.54 -11.08 -10.98
CA PRO A 26 -15.80 -12.42 -10.48
C PRO A 26 -14.48 -13.19 -10.32
N GLY A 27 -14.24 -13.78 -9.15
CA GLY A 27 -13.08 -14.63 -8.89
C GLY A 27 -12.47 -14.43 -7.50
N LYS A 28 -11.50 -15.28 -7.14
CA LYS A 28 -10.69 -15.11 -5.94
C LYS A 28 -9.48 -14.23 -6.27
N ALA A 29 -9.07 -13.38 -5.32
CA ALA A 29 -7.85 -12.61 -5.45
C ALA A 29 -6.64 -13.53 -5.66
N THR A 30 -5.79 -13.18 -6.62
CA THR A 30 -4.61 -13.96 -7.01
C THR A 30 -3.40 -13.02 -7.04
N ILE A 31 -2.26 -13.46 -6.49
CA ILE A 31 -1.01 -12.70 -6.57
C ILE A 31 -0.50 -12.75 -8.02
N LEU A 32 -0.41 -11.58 -8.66
CA LEU A 32 0.02 -11.47 -10.05
C LEU A 32 1.54 -11.32 -10.18
N ALA A 33 2.18 -10.69 -9.19
CA ALA A 33 3.63 -10.49 -9.17
C ALA A 33 4.14 -10.32 -7.74
N LEU A 34 5.40 -10.69 -7.53
CA LEU A 34 6.17 -10.43 -6.31
C LEU A 34 7.44 -9.68 -6.71
N GLY A 35 7.77 -8.63 -5.97
CA GLY A 35 9.00 -7.85 -6.16
C GLY A 35 9.70 -7.67 -4.83
N HIS A 36 11.03 -7.77 -4.86
CA HIS A 36 11.88 -7.47 -3.72
C HIS A 36 13.12 -6.70 -4.19
N ALA A 37 13.60 -5.74 -3.39
CA ALA A 37 14.86 -5.04 -3.62
C ALA A 37 15.66 -4.96 -2.32
N PHE A 38 16.95 -5.30 -2.38
CA PHE A 38 17.90 -5.12 -1.27
C PHE A 38 19.05 -4.21 -1.73
N PRO A 39 19.66 -3.44 -0.81
CA PRO A 39 20.91 -2.75 -1.08
C PRO A 39 22.02 -3.72 -1.50
N GLN A 40 22.98 -3.25 -2.30
CA GLN A 40 24.12 -4.07 -2.72
C GLN A 40 25.08 -4.42 -1.56
N GLN A 41 25.07 -3.61 -0.50
CA GLN A 41 25.95 -3.83 0.65
C GLN A 41 25.47 -5.01 1.49
N LEU A 42 26.14 -6.16 1.33
CA LEU A 42 25.95 -7.33 2.17
C LEU A 42 26.85 -7.24 3.40
N VAL A 43 26.25 -7.31 4.59
CA VAL A 43 26.97 -7.41 5.86
C VAL A 43 26.46 -8.65 6.58
N MET A 44 27.36 -9.54 6.97
CA MET A 44 26.99 -10.72 7.76
C MET A 44 26.61 -10.29 9.17
N GLN A 45 25.54 -10.88 9.71
CA GLN A 45 25.03 -10.55 11.04
C GLN A 45 26.13 -10.62 12.11
N ASP A 46 27.01 -11.62 12.03
CA ASP A 46 28.14 -11.82 12.96
C ASP A 46 29.11 -10.63 13.04
N TYR A 47 29.22 -9.85 11.97
CA TYR A 47 30.12 -8.70 11.88
C TYR A 47 29.43 -7.35 12.09
N VAL A 48 28.11 -7.32 12.28
CA VAL A 48 27.35 -6.06 12.45
C VAL A 48 27.80 -5.32 13.70
N VAL A 49 27.93 -6.03 14.82
CA VAL A 49 28.32 -5.42 16.10
C VAL A 49 29.74 -4.89 16.04
N GLU A 50 30.67 -5.68 15.49
CA GLU A 50 32.06 -5.26 15.34
C GLU A 50 32.20 -4.08 14.37
N GLY A 51 31.52 -4.12 13.24
CA GLY A 51 31.48 -3.02 12.28
C GLY A 51 30.89 -1.75 12.88
N PHE A 52 29.79 -1.86 13.63
CA PHE A 52 29.18 -0.73 14.33
C PHE A 52 30.14 -0.06 15.31
N MET A 53 30.78 -0.85 16.19
CA MET A 53 31.74 -0.33 17.17
C MET A 53 32.95 0.35 16.51
N ARG A 54 33.49 -0.27 15.45
CA ARG A 54 34.61 0.29 14.67
C ARG A 54 34.22 1.60 13.97
N ASN A 55 33.06 1.63 13.31
CA ASN A 55 32.61 2.80 12.54
C ASN A 55 32.23 3.99 13.45
N THR A 56 31.76 3.72 14.67
CA THR A 56 31.32 4.75 15.62
C THR A 56 32.41 5.17 16.61
N ASN A 57 33.57 4.50 16.61
CA ASN A 57 34.63 4.65 17.62
C ASN A 57 34.14 4.40 19.07
N CYS A 58 33.08 3.60 19.23
CA CYS A 58 32.57 3.20 20.54
C CYS A 58 33.27 1.92 20.99
N ASN A 59 34.07 2.01 22.06
CA ASN A 59 34.79 0.87 22.65
C ASN A 59 34.20 0.43 24.01
N ASP A 60 32.89 0.58 24.19
CA ASP A 60 32.22 0.18 25.43
C ASP A 60 31.97 -1.35 25.44
N PRO A 61 32.60 -2.10 26.37
CA PRO A 61 32.44 -3.55 26.46
C PRO A 61 31.01 -3.95 26.87
N GLU A 62 30.32 -3.15 27.69
CA GLU A 62 28.94 -3.46 28.09
C GLU A 62 27.96 -3.33 26.91
N LEU A 63 28.12 -2.28 26.11
CA LEU A 63 27.32 -2.07 24.90
C LEU A 63 27.57 -3.19 23.88
N LYS A 64 28.83 -3.60 23.72
CA LYS A 64 29.19 -4.71 22.81
C LYS A 64 28.54 -6.02 23.22
N GLU A 65 28.55 -6.35 24.52
CA GLU A 65 27.90 -7.56 25.03
C GLU A 65 26.39 -7.56 24.80
N LYS A 66 25.73 -6.40 25.01
CA LYS A 66 24.29 -6.23 24.76
C LYS A 66 23.94 -6.39 23.29
N LEU A 67 24.73 -5.81 22.38
CA LEU A 67 24.48 -5.91 20.93
C LEU A 67 24.80 -7.30 20.36
N THR A 68 25.74 -8.04 20.95
CA THR A 68 26.10 -9.40 20.48
C THR A 68 25.03 -10.44 20.80
N ARG A 69 24.12 -10.14 21.73
CA ARG A 69 23.02 -11.04 22.13
C ARG A 69 21.74 -10.86 21.32
N LEU A 70 21.69 -9.89 20.39
CA LEU A 70 20.57 -9.58 19.51
C LEU A 70 20.73 -10.26 18.15
#